data_AF-A0A7M3ZVN9-F1
#
_entry.id   AF-A0A7M3ZVN9-F1
#
_cell.length_a   1.000
_cell.length_b   1.000
_cell.length_c   1.000
_cell.angle_alpha   90.00
_cell.angle_beta   90.00
_cell.angle_gamma   90.00
#
_symmetry.space_group_name_H-M   'P 1'
#
loop_
_entity.id
_entity.type
_entity.pdbx_description
1 polymer ?
#
loop_
_entity_poly.entity_id
_entity_poly.type
_entity_poly.pdbx_seq_one_letter_code
_entity_poly.pdbx_strand_id
1 'polypeptide(L)'
;GAIEVLNRGWSVDDVLVHLLETYGRRSTVDKGATIIVLMDWDRTGGRLQTTIRRNLESLDVRFDERLRSTLMRCLKPETRVVEGLSGLVDVLGPLVDAYDD
;
A
#
# COMPACT_ATOMS: atom_id res chain seq x y z
N GLY A 1 -8.66 -5.71 -2.85
CA GLY A 1 -8.65 -6.13 -1.44
C GLY A 1 -9.20 -5.02 -0.56
N ALA A 2 -9.39 -5.26 0.74
CA ALA A 2 -9.78 -4.21 1.67
C ALA A 2 -8.65 -3.16 1.82
N ILE A 3 -9.03 -1.89 1.97
CA ILE A 3 -8.10 -0.78 2.23
C ILE A 3 -8.07 -0.54 3.74
N GLU A 4 -6.89 -0.65 4.34
CA GLU A 4 -6.69 -0.43 5.78
C GLU A 4 -6.12 0.96 6.07
N VAL A 5 -6.83 1.75 6.89
CA VAL A 5 -6.32 3.02 7.40
C VAL A 5 -5.52 2.78 8.67
N LEU A 6 -4.21 3.03 8.60
CA LEU A 6 -3.25 2.74 9.67
C LEU A 6 -3.25 3.78 10.81
N ASN A 7 -3.73 5.00 10.55
CA ASN A 7 -3.63 6.13 11.48
C ASN A 7 -4.74 6.09 12.56
N ARG A 8 -4.73 5.05 13.40
CA ARG A 8 -5.67 4.84 14.52
C ARG A 8 -5.03 5.06 15.90
N GLY A 9 -3.87 5.72 15.94
CA GLY A 9 -3.05 5.86 17.15
C GLY A 9 -2.26 4.60 17.51
N TRP A 10 -2.16 3.64 16.60
CA TRP A 10 -1.43 2.40 16.80
C TRP A 10 0.06 2.57 16.57
N SER A 11 0.87 1.80 17.28
CA SER A 11 2.29 1.69 16.94
C SER A 11 2.44 0.95 15.60
N VAL A 12 3.61 1.10 14.96
CA VAL A 12 3.91 0.35 13.73
C VAL A 12 3.86 -1.15 13.99
N ASP A 13 4.27 -1.60 15.16
CA ASP A 13 4.28 -3.03 15.50
C ASP A 13 2.86 -3.57 15.64
N ASP A 14 1.95 -2.84 16.28
CA ASP A 14 0.54 -3.24 16.41
C ASP A 14 -0.13 -3.36 15.03
N VAL A 15 0.16 -2.42 14.13
CA VAL A 15 -0.31 -2.48 12.74
C VAL A 15 0.18 -3.75 12.06
N LEU A 16 1.45 -4.10 12.21
CA LEU A 16 2.03 -5.26 11.55
C LEU A 16 1.46 -6.57 12.08
N VAL A 17 1.25 -6.68 13.39
CA VAL A 17 0.56 -7.82 14.02
C VAL A 17 -0.83 -7.98 13.43
N HIS A 18 -1.61 -6.89 13.38
CA HIS A 18 -2.94 -6.92 12.80
C HIS A 18 -2.96 -7.33 11.33
N LEU A 19 -2.06 -6.79 10.51
CA LEU A 19 -1.96 -7.16 9.10
C LEU A 19 -1.58 -8.64 8.92
N LEU A 20 -0.67 -9.15 9.76
CA LEU A 20 -0.25 -10.55 9.73
C LEU A 20 -1.39 -11.50 10.10
N GLU A 21 -2.13 -11.20 11.17
CA GLU A 21 -3.26 -12.01 11.63
C GLU A 21 -4.41 -12.02 10.63
N THR A 22 -4.63 -10.87 9.96
CA THR A 22 -5.76 -10.68 9.04
C THR A 22 -5.48 -11.29 7.67
N TYR A 23 -4.29 -11.04 7.11
CA TYR A 23 -3.98 -11.37 5.71
C TYR A 23 -2.99 -12.52 5.55
N GLY A 24 -2.34 -12.94 6.63
CA GLY A 24 -1.35 -14.00 6.62
C GLY A 24 -0.04 -13.62 5.93
N ARG A 25 0.90 -14.59 5.91
CA ARG A 25 2.26 -14.38 5.38
C ARG A 25 2.34 -14.44 3.86
N ARG A 26 1.51 -15.25 3.22
CA ARG A 26 1.51 -15.52 1.77
C ARG A 26 0.11 -15.75 1.27
N SER A 27 -0.15 -15.27 0.06
CA SER A 27 -1.46 -15.42 -0.55
C SER A 27 -1.79 -16.89 -0.71
N THR A 28 -3.02 -17.27 -0.36
CA THR A 28 -3.47 -18.65 -0.49
C THR A 28 -3.76 -19.03 -1.94
N VAL A 29 -4.01 -18.04 -2.80
CA VAL A 29 -4.39 -18.19 -4.21
C VAL A 29 -3.18 -18.43 -5.09
N ASP A 30 -2.17 -17.57 -5.02
CA ASP A 30 -1.02 -17.54 -5.93
C ASP A 30 0.35 -17.67 -5.22
N LYS A 31 0.35 -17.84 -3.89
CA LYS A 31 1.56 -17.84 -3.04
C LYS A 31 2.38 -16.54 -3.11
N GLY A 32 1.80 -15.49 -3.68
CA GLY A 32 2.39 -14.17 -3.84
C GLY A 32 2.22 -13.28 -2.60
N ALA A 33 2.32 -11.98 -2.84
CA ALA A 33 2.14 -10.95 -1.81
C ALA A 33 0.72 -10.98 -1.22
N THR A 34 0.62 -10.86 0.11
CA THR A 34 -0.67 -10.70 0.80
C THR A 34 -1.03 -9.25 1.02
N ILE A 35 -0.04 -8.36 1.02
CA ILE A 35 -0.19 -6.96 1.41
C ILE A 35 0.44 -6.08 0.33
N ILE A 36 -0.27 -5.01 -0.06
CA ILE A 36 0.32 -3.90 -0.80
C ILE A 36 0.49 -2.75 0.18
N VAL A 37 1.71 -2.22 0.30
CA VAL A 37 1.99 -1.10 1.22
C VAL A 37 2.02 0.20 0.42
N LEU A 38 1.10 1.11 0.73
CA LEU A 38 0.89 2.36 -0.01
C LEU A 38 0.92 3.57 0.94
N MET A 39 2.11 3.97 1.39
CA MET A 39 2.28 5.21 2.16
C MET A 39 2.50 6.41 1.25
N ASP A 40 2.21 7.60 1.78
CA ASP A 40 2.49 8.89 1.16
C ASP A 40 3.91 8.98 0.56
N TRP A 41 4.00 9.73 -0.52
CA TRP A 41 5.25 9.98 -1.24
C TRP A 41 5.96 11.26 -0.74
N ASP A 42 5.72 11.61 0.52
CA ASP A 42 6.49 12.59 1.27
C ASP A 42 7.66 11.94 2.06
N ARG A 43 8.38 12.73 2.85
CA ARG A 43 9.52 12.22 3.64
C ARG A 43 9.06 11.26 4.74
N THR A 44 7.92 11.53 5.37
CA THR A 44 7.41 10.76 6.51
C THR A 44 6.89 9.41 6.06
N GLY A 45 6.04 9.39 5.02
CA GLY A 45 5.53 8.21 4.37
C GLY A 45 6.66 7.35 3.81
N GLY A 46 7.70 7.94 3.20
CA GLY A 46 8.88 7.18 2.75
C GLY A 46 9.65 6.49 3.88
N ARG A 47 9.79 7.14 5.05
CA ARG A 47 10.39 6.51 6.25
C ARG A 47 9.50 5.39 6.77
N LEU A 48 8.20 5.62 6.88
CA LEU A 48 7.24 4.65 7.40
C LEU A 48 7.14 3.41 6.50
N GLN A 49 7.08 3.63 5.18
CA GLN A 49 7.16 2.58 4.16
C GLN A 49 8.40 1.70 4.39
N THR A 50 9.57 2.32 4.56
CA THR A 50 10.83 1.59 4.78
C THR A 50 10.82 0.78 6.07
N THR A 51 10.24 1.32 7.15
CA THR A 51 10.10 0.61 8.44
C THR A 51 9.16 -0.59 8.31
N ILE A 52 7.96 -0.38 7.75
CA ILE A 52 6.97 -1.44 7.51
C ILE A 52 7.58 -2.54 6.65
N ARG A 53 8.23 -2.15 5.54
CA ARG A 53 8.94 -3.07 4.64
C ARG A 53 9.91 -3.97 5.40
N ARG A 54 10.84 -3.38 6.15
CA ARG A 54 11.87 -4.13 6.90
C ARG A 54 11.25 -5.10 7.92
N ASN A 55 10.17 -4.70 8.58
CA ASN A 55 9.51 -5.55 9.56
C ASN A 55 8.69 -6.67 8.92
N LEU A 56 8.00 -6.41 7.80
CA LEU A 56 7.31 -7.46 7.05
C LEU A 56 8.32 -8.49 6.50
N GLU A 57 9.46 -8.03 5.98
CA GLU A 57 10.57 -8.90 5.54
C GLU A 57 11.08 -9.79 6.68
N SER A 58 11.26 -9.24 7.88
CA SER A 58 11.75 -10.02 9.03
C SER A 58 10.74 -11.06 9.55
N LEU A 59 9.45 -10.89 9.26
CA LEU A 59 8.36 -11.79 9.61
C LEU A 59 8.03 -12.83 8.52
N ASP A 60 8.84 -12.91 7.45
CA ASP A 60 8.60 -13.70 6.22
C ASP A 60 7.24 -13.42 5.57
N VAL A 61 6.76 -12.17 5.66
CA VAL A 61 5.53 -11.73 4.99
C VAL A 61 5.88 -11.29 3.57
N ARG A 62 5.16 -11.81 2.59
CA ARG A 62 5.24 -11.36 1.21
C ARG A 62 4.37 -10.11 1.04
N PHE A 63 4.97 -9.01 0.59
CA PHE A 63 4.28 -7.76 0.28
C PHE A 63 4.75 -7.21 -1.08
N ASP A 64 3.97 -6.28 -1.63
CA ASP A 64 4.28 -5.58 -2.88
C ASP A 64 4.29 -4.05 -2.68
N GLU A 65 5.23 -3.38 -3.32
CA GLU A 65 5.39 -1.92 -3.37
C GLU A 65 5.46 -1.38 -4.81
N ARG A 66 5.30 -2.23 -5.82
CA ARG A 66 5.34 -1.85 -7.24
C ARG A 66 4.25 -0.85 -7.57
N LEU A 67 3.02 -1.08 -7.08
CA LEU A 67 1.91 -0.15 -7.26
C LEU A 67 2.27 1.24 -6.72
N ARG A 68 2.79 1.32 -5.49
CA ARG A 68 3.24 2.59 -4.89
C ARG A 68 4.32 3.24 -5.75
N SER A 69 5.30 2.48 -6.21
CA SER A 69 6.41 2.99 -7.01
C SER A 69 5.94 3.55 -8.36
N THR A 70 4.99 2.88 -9.00
CA THR A 70 4.38 3.33 -10.26
C THR A 70 3.56 4.60 -10.04
N LEU A 71 2.65 4.59 -9.07
CA LEU A 71 1.82 5.76 -8.74
C LEU A 71 2.67 6.98 -8.37
N MET A 72 3.71 6.80 -7.56
CA MET A 72 4.63 7.89 -7.21
C MET A 72 5.31 8.49 -8.44
N ARG A 73 5.67 7.69 -9.45
CA ARG A 73 6.30 8.20 -10.68
C ARG A 73 5.30 8.99 -11.54
N CYS A 74 4.07 8.52 -11.62
CA CYS A 74 3.03 9.13 -12.45
C CYS A 74 2.42 10.38 -11.80
N LEU A 75 2.31 10.42 -10.47
CA LEU A 75 1.44 11.38 -9.76
C LEU A 75 2.18 12.38 -8.89
N LYS A 76 3.48 12.22 -8.68
CA LYS A 76 4.27 13.15 -7.87
C LYS A 76 4.18 14.63 -8.33
N PRO A 77 4.01 14.96 -9.62
CA PRO A 77 3.75 16.34 -10.03
C PRO A 77 2.40 16.88 -9.53
N GLU A 78 1.39 16.02 -9.42
CA GLU A 78 -0.01 16.42 -9.19
C GLU A 78 -0.42 16.37 -7.72
N THR A 79 0.15 15.45 -6.93
CA THR A 79 -0.16 15.31 -5.51
C THR A 79 1.07 14.85 -4.72
N ARG A 80 1.09 15.09 -3.41
CA ARG A 80 2.11 14.62 -2.45
C ARG A 80 1.60 13.57 -1.45
N VAL A 81 0.30 13.29 -1.47
CA VAL A 81 -0.41 12.43 -0.51
C VAL A 81 -1.31 11.44 -1.25
N VAL A 82 -1.45 10.23 -0.71
CA VAL A 82 -2.25 9.16 -1.32
C VAL A 82 -3.72 9.57 -1.43
N GLU A 83 -4.26 10.32 -0.48
CA GLU A 83 -5.64 10.80 -0.47
C GLU A 83 -5.95 11.70 -1.68
N GLY A 84 -4.92 12.34 -2.26
CA GLY A 84 -5.05 13.13 -3.48
C GLY A 84 -5.47 12.31 -4.71
N LEU A 85 -5.33 10.98 -4.67
CA LEU A 85 -5.86 10.07 -5.69
C LEU A 85 -7.38 10.20 -5.85
N SER A 86 -8.10 10.51 -4.77
CA SER A 86 -9.56 10.66 -4.82
C SER A 86 -10.00 11.73 -5.81
N GLY A 87 -9.21 12.80 -5.97
CA GLY A 87 -9.47 13.86 -6.95
C GLY A 87 -9.24 13.45 -8.40
N LEU A 88 -8.67 12.26 -8.65
CA LEU A 88 -8.40 11.73 -9.98
C LEU A 88 -9.38 10.62 -10.38
N VAL A 89 -10.35 10.28 -9.52
CA VAL A 89 -11.28 9.15 -9.74
C VAL A 89 -12.06 9.30 -11.05
N ASP A 90 -12.57 10.48 -11.35
CA ASP A 90 -13.35 10.71 -12.58
C ASP A 90 -12.53 10.53 -13.87
N VAL A 91 -11.20 10.67 -13.77
CA VAL A 91 -10.28 10.52 -14.90
C VAL A 91 -9.73 9.09 -14.99
N LEU A 92 -9.34 8.52 -13.85
CA LEU A 92 -8.71 7.20 -13.79
C LEU A 92 -9.73 6.06 -13.82
N GLY A 93 -10.92 6.23 -13.25
CA GLY A 93 -11.96 5.21 -13.18
C GLY A 93 -12.30 4.62 -14.56
N PRO A 94 -12.66 5.44 -15.57
CA PRO A 94 -12.97 4.94 -16.90
C PRO A 94 -11.80 4.21 -17.58
N LEU A 95 -10.56 4.59 -17.26
CA LEU A 95 -9.37 3.90 -17.78
C LEU A 95 -9.21 2.54 -17.13
N VAL A 96 -9.41 2.43 -15.81
CA VAL A 96 -9.36 1.14 -15.09
C VAL A 96 -10.42 0.20 -15.65
N ASP A 97 -11.66 0.67 -15.78
CA ASP A 97 -12.77 -0.14 -16.30
C ASP A 97 -12.46 -0.69 -17.71
N ALA A 98 -11.80 0.11 -18.57
CA ALA A 98 -11.44 -0.31 -19.92
C ALA A 98 -10.32 -1.38 -19.98
N TYR A 99 -9.56 -1.59 -18.91
CA TYR A 99 -8.50 -2.61 -18.81
C TYR A 99 -8.92 -3.85 -17.98
N ASP A 100 -10.04 -3.78 -17.26
CA ASP A 100 -10.57 -4.85 -16.42
C ASP A 100 -11.54 -5.79 -17.20
N ASP A 101 -11.84 -5.49 -18.48
CA ASP A 101 -12.52 -6.37 -19.45
C ASP A 101 -11.53 -7.27 -20.24
#